data_AF-A0A4Y8NBG4-F1
#
_entry.id   AF-A0A4Y8NBG4-F1
#
_cell.length_a   1.000
_cell.length_b   1.000
_cell.length_c   1.000
_cell.angle_alpha   90.00
_cell.angle_beta   90.00
_cell.angle_gamma   90.00
#
_symmetry.space_group_name_H-M   'P 1'
#
loop_
_entity.id
_entity.type
_entity.pdbx_description
1 polymer ?
#
loop_
_entity_poly.entity_id
_entity_poly.type
_entity_poly.pdbx_seq_one_letter_code
_entity_poly.pdbx_strand_id
1 'polypeptide(L)'
;MRTDENSRVCGLCIKDWVLASEIEADGQVRECVICGTRRRTWSLAFASKRVHEVLEERYRPGDCDFAGEQDGEPLTAVIAEILGEIDDRLAESIADYVIDNFNGDPRDPDPPAWDAFDSYVEVPGFDVVGHAHDLWEEYLRSLKSGSRFFNDDARKFLADLFYDIDELQTWAHGVENRQVIHELPVGTAIYRARIAGAETIERIALAPGRELHAAPPDRCNPGRMNVERTPAFYGSFDPQTCVAELRPALSTKVCYAQFRTTRPLCMLDFARLERSYNVKLSFFQDDFDKRAVFFALLRRLHTLIQAPVRPGEEHEYLATQVLAEYLATVHRPRVDGLVFGSVQHAGGRNIVLFGSVLGKFLSGNGWTDSPLELTPDSVRIMSVEKVEYKTTEPLPLGSVCRQSEFEQNT
;
A
#
# COMPACT_ATOMS: atom_id res chain seq x y z
N MET A 1 -23.51 -32.86 -10.80
CA MET A 1 -24.97 -32.63 -10.96
C MET A 1 -25.05 -31.56 -12.02
N ARG A 2 -25.54 -31.87 -13.23
CA ARG A 2 -25.62 -30.87 -14.31
C ARG A 2 -26.63 -29.81 -13.87
N THR A 3 -26.15 -28.59 -13.65
CA THR A 3 -27.01 -27.41 -13.52
C THR A 3 -27.60 -27.14 -14.90
N ASP A 4 -28.92 -27.12 -15.00
CA ASP A 4 -29.62 -26.69 -16.20
C ASP A 4 -29.79 -25.16 -16.23
N GLU A 5 -30.23 -24.60 -17.35
CA GLU A 5 -30.51 -23.15 -17.48
C GLU A 5 -31.55 -22.63 -16.46
N ASN A 6 -32.40 -23.53 -15.96
CA ASN A 6 -33.41 -23.25 -14.94
C ASN A 6 -32.84 -23.27 -13.51
N SER A 7 -31.60 -23.70 -13.34
CA SER A 7 -30.93 -23.77 -12.06
C SER A 7 -30.74 -22.36 -11.51
N ARG A 8 -30.71 -22.27 -10.18
CA ARG A 8 -30.68 -20.99 -9.48
C ARG A 8 -29.58 -20.97 -8.44
N VAL A 9 -28.94 -19.82 -8.29
CA VAL A 9 -27.81 -19.62 -7.40
C VAL A 9 -28.09 -18.46 -6.44
N CYS A 10 -27.61 -18.61 -5.20
CA CYS A 10 -27.79 -17.60 -4.17
C CYS A 10 -26.51 -16.78 -3.93
N GLY A 11 -26.67 -15.58 -3.37
CA GLY A 11 -25.57 -14.66 -3.04
C GLY A 11 -24.61 -15.12 -1.93
N LEU A 12 -24.78 -16.30 -1.32
CA LEU A 12 -23.73 -16.88 -0.46
C LEU A 12 -22.85 -17.91 -1.20
N CYS A 13 -23.36 -18.43 -2.32
CA CYS A 13 -22.64 -19.34 -3.21
C CYS A 13 -21.88 -18.56 -4.28
N ILE A 14 -22.43 -17.44 -4.75
CA ILE A 14 -21.64 -16.36 -5.37
C ILE A 14 -20.93 -15.63 -4.22
N LYS A 15 -19.60 -15.55 -4.27
CA LYS A 15 -18.79 -14.97 -3.18
C LYS A 15 -18.50 -13.48 -3.40
N ASP A 16 -18.83 -12.97 -4.59
CA ASP A 16 -18.84 -11.55 -4.89
C ASP A 16 -19.92 -10.80 -4.10
N TRP A 17 -19.51 -9.74 -3.42
CA TRP A 17 -20.36 -9.03 -2.46
C TRP A 17 -21.37 -8.09 -3.15
N VAL A 18 -21.06 -7.57 -4.34
CA VAL A 18 -21.98 -6.72 -5.11
C VAL A 18 -23.12 -7.57 -5.63
N LEU A 19 -22.80 -8.66 -6.34
CA LEU A 19 -23.82 -9.58 -6.84
C LEU A 19 -24.63 -10.20 -5.71
N ALA A 20 -24.02 -10.51 -4.57
CA ALA A 20 -24.74 -10.99 -3.40
C ALA A 20 -25.78 -9.97 -2.90
N SER A 21 -25.43 -8.68 -2.90
CA SER A 21 -26.32 -7.58 -2.54
C SER A 21 -27.45 -7.40 -3.56
N GLU A 22 -27.12 -7.46 -4.86
CA GLU A 22 -28.11 -7.37 -5.95
C GLU A 22 -29.11 -8.54 -5.87
N ILE A 23 -28.64 -9.78 -5.69
CA ILE A 23 -29.48 -10.96 -5.47
C ILE A 23 -30.39 -10.78 -4.25
N GLU A 24 -29.88 -10.19 -3.18
CA GLU A 24 -30.69 -9.92 -2.00
C GLU A 24 -31.74 -8.83 -2.28
N ALA A 25 -31.49 -7.87 -3.15
CA ALA A 25 -32.43 -6.81 -3.48
C ALA A 25 -33.57 -7.29 -4.40
N ASP A 26 -33.27 -7.99 -5.49
CA ASP A 26 -34.23 -8.31 -6.57
C ASP A 26 -34.42 -9.81 -6.84
N GLY A 27 -33.67 -10.67 -6.14
CA GLY A 27 -33.70 -12.11 -6.35
C GLY A 27 -35.02 -12.76 -5.93
N GLN A 28 -35.33 -13.90 -6.56
CA GLN A 28 -36.55 -14.67 -6.27
C GLN A 28 -36.28 -15.74 -5.22
N VAL A 29 -37.25 -15.96 -4.32
CA VAL A 29 -37.14 -17.00 -3.27
C VAL A 29 -37.33 -18.39 -3.88
N ARG A 30 -36.22 -19.08 -4.09
CA ARG A 30 -36.14 -20.43 -4.68
C ARG A 30 -34.97 -21.20 -4.05
N GLU A 31 -34.88 -22.49 -4.34
CA GLU A 31 -33.82 -23.37 -3.85
C GLU A 31 -32.53 -23.12 -4.64
N CYS A 32 -31.42 -22.95 -3.94
CA CYS A 32 -30.10 -22.83 -4.56
C CYS A 32 -29.57 -24.20 -4.97
N VAL A 33 -29.12 -24.34 -6.22
CA VAL A 33 -28.62 -25.61 -6.76
C VAL A 33 -27.31 -26.07 -6.11
N ILE A 34 -26.53 -25.13 -5.55
CA ILE A 34 -25.23 -25.41 -4.92
C ILE A 34 -25.40 -25.82 -3.46
N CYS A 35 -26.14 -25.05 -2.66
CA CYS A 35 -26.26 -25.28 -1.20
C CYS A 35 -27.60 -25.90 -0.77
N GLY A 36 -28.55 -26.12 -1.67
CA GLY A 36 -29.89 -26.67 -1.38
C GLY A 36 -30.77 -25.79 -0.49
N THR A 37 -30.32 -24.59 -0.11
CA THR A 37 -31.11 -23.73 0.78
C THR A 37 -32.08 -22.86 -0.01
N ARG A 38 -33.32 -22.75 0.47
CA ARG A 38 -34.31 -21.84 -0.08
C ARG A 38 -34.09 -20.40 0.39
N ARG A 39 -33.74 -19.50 -0.53
CA ARG A 39 -33.47 -18.07 -0.27
C ARG A 39 -33.59 -17.25 -1.55
N ARG A 40 -33.30 -15.94 -1.51
CA ARG A 40 -33.23 -15.12 -2.72
C ARG A 40 -32.11 -15.61 -3.64
N THR A 41 -32.44 -15.78 -4.92
CA THR A 41 -31.58 -16.38 -5.95
C THR A 41 -31.82 -15.74 -7.30
N TRP A 42 -30.79 -15.78 -8.15
CA TRP A 42 -30.91 -15.55 -9.59
C TRP A 42 -30.94 -16.86 -10.37
N SER A 43 -31.41 -16.81 -11.62
CA SER A 43 -31.17 -17.89 -12.56
C SER A 43 -29.68 -17.96 -12.91
N LEU A 44 -29.19 -19.16 -13.19
CA LEU A 44 -27.84 -19.37 -13.69
C LEU A 44 -27.62 -18.55 -14.96
N ALA A 45 -28.58 -18.55 -15.89
CA ALA A 45 -28.55 -17.72 -17.09
C ALA A 45 -28.26 -16.22 -16.83
N PHE A 46 -28.88 -15.64 -15.80
CA PHE A 46 -28.68 -14.23 -15.49
C PHE A 46 -27.31 -14.00 -14.83
N ALA A 47 -26.89 -14.88 -13.91
CA ALA A 47 -25.56 -14.82 -13.33
C ALA A 47 -24.46 -14.98 -14.40
N SER A 48 -24.61 -15.93 -15.32
CA SER A 48 -23.67 -16.15 -16.43
C SER A 48 -23.62 -14.96 -17.38
N LYS A 49 -24.76 -14.31 -17.66
CA LYS A 49 -24.76 -13.07 -18.44
C LYS A 49 -23.91 -11.97 -17.78
N ARG A 50 -24.07 -11.76 -16.46
CA ARG A 50 -23.28 -10.76 -15.72
C ARG A 50 -21.78 -11.07 -15.79
N VAL A 51 -21.41 -12.33 -15.59
CA VAL A 51 -20.01 -12.77 -15.71
C VAL A 51 -19.48 -12.56 -17.13
N HIS A 52 -20.28 -12.88 -18.15
CA HIS A 52 -19.90 -12.69 -19.54
C HIS A 52 -19.62 -11.22 -19.90
N GLU A 53 -20.41 -10.28 -19.38
CA GLU A 53 -20.16 -8.84 -19.57
C GLU A 53 -18.76 -8.44 -19.08
N VAL A 54 -18.30 -9.00 -17.95
CA VAL A 54 -16.94 -8.78 -17.44
C VAL A 54 -15.89 -9.48 -18.30
N LEU A 55 -16.15 -10.72 -18.72
CA LEU A 55 -15.24 -11.49 -19.57
C LEU A 55 -14.98 -10.75 -20.90
N GLU A 56 -16.01 -10.29 -21.60
CA GLU A 56 -15.86 -9.54 -22.86
C GLU A 56 -15.08 -8.23 -22.69
N GLU A 57 -15.30 -7.53 -21.57
CA GLU A 57 -14.65 -6.25 -21.34
C GLU A 57 -13.17 -6.40 -20.93
N ARG A 58 -12.84 -7.48 -20.22
CA ARG A 58 -11.58 -7.56 -19.45
C ARG A 58 -10.68 -8.73 -19.84
N TYR A 59 -11.14 -9.72 -20.60
CA TYR A 59 -10.36 -10.91 -20.90
C TYR A 59 -10.29 -11.20 -22.39
N ARG A 60 -9.18 -11.80 -22.82
CA ARG A 60 -8.99 -12.33 -24.17
C ARG A 60 -8.28 -13.68 -24.11
N PRO A 61 -8.35 -14.50 -25.17
CA PRO A 61 -7.49 -15.69 -25.29
C PRO A 61 -6.01 -15.31 -25.17
N GLY A 62 -5.29 -16.11 -24.38
CA GLY A 62 -3.87 -15.98 -24.19
C GLY A 62 -3.07 -16.24 -25.47
N ASP A 63 -1.86 -15.71 -25.53
CA ASP A 63 -0.94 -15.93 -26.63
C ASP A 63 -0.15 -17.22 -26.40
N CYS A 64 0.05 -18.01 -27.46
CA CYS A 64 0.89 -19.20 -27.38
C CYS A 64 2.37 -18.83 -27.54
N ASP A 65 3.21 -19.36 -26.66
CA ASP A 65 4.65 -19.25 -26.80
C ASP A 65 5.21 -20.16 -27.90
N PHE A 66 6.53 -20.14 -28.11
CA PHE A 66 7.19 -20.99 -29.11
C PHE A 66 7.12 -22.50 -28.79
N ALA A 67 6.85 -22.88 -27.55
CA ALA A 67 6.65 -24.27 -27.12
C ALA A 67 5.18 -24.71 -27.28
N GLY A 68 4.27 -23.79 -27.59
CA GLY A 68 2.83 -24.03 -27.69
C GLY A 68 2.11 -24.00 -26.34
N GLU A 69 2.75 -23.49 -25.29
CA GLU A 69 2.10 -23.20 -24.01
C GLU A 69 1.37 -21.86 -24.14
N GLN A 70 0.06 -21.88 -23.91
CA GLN A 70 -0.77 -20.67 -23.91
C GLN A 70 -0.67 -19.98 -22.55
N ASP A 71 -0.46 -18.66 -22.54
CA ASP A 71 -0.48 -17.90 -21.29
C ASP A 71 -1.91 -17.71 -20.75
N GLY A 72 -2.00 -17.36 -19.47
CA GLY A 72 -3.27 -17.13 -18.78
C GLY A 72 -3.79 -18.33 -17.99
N GLU A 73 -5.06 -18.23 -17.61
CA GLU A 73 -5.73 -19.18 -16.73
C GLU A 73 -6.94 -19.80 -17.45
N PRO A 74 -7.30 -21.07 -17.14
CA PRO A 74 -8.50 -21.69 -17.69
C PRO A 74 -9.76 -20.87 -17.39
N LEU A 75 -10.75 -20.91 -18.29
CA LEU A 75 -11.99 -20.14 -18.15
C LEU A 75 -12.68 -20.31 -16.78
N THR A 76 -12.71 -21.52 -16.24
CA THR A 76 -13.31 -21.79 -14.92
C THR A 76 -12.56 -21.12 -13.78
N ALA A 77 -11.23 -21.01 -13.86
CA ALA A 77 -10.41 -20.31 -12.89
C ALA A 77 -10.65 -18.79 -12.96
N VAL A 78 -10.73 -18.23 -14.17
CA VAL A 78 -11.09 -16.81 -14.38
C VAL A 78 -12.47 -16.50 -13.82
N ILE A 79 -13.48 -17.34 -14.10
CA ILE A 79 -14.84 -17.17 -13.55
C ILE A 79 -14.82 -17.26 -12.02
N ALA A 80 -14.03 -18.18 -11.46
CA ALA A 80 -13.90 -18.30 -10.02
C ALA A 80 -13.26 -17.06 -9.41
N GLU A 81 -12.28 -16.45 -10.07
CA GLU A 81 -11.67 -15.18 -9.66
C GLU A 81 -12.67 -14.03 -9.69
N ILE A 82 -13.37 -13.84 -10.82
CA ILE A 82 -14.41 -12.79 -10.99
C ILE A 82 -15.47 -12.88 -9.88
N LEU A 83 -15.83 -14.09 -9.46
CA LEU A 83 -16.88 -14.33 -8.47
C LEU A 83 -16.39 -14.55 -7.04
N GLY A 84 -15.08 -14.45 -6.77
CA GLY A 84 -14.49 -14.49 -5.43
C GLY A 84 -14.26 -15.89 -4.82
N GLU A 85 -13.69 -16.83 -5.57
CA GLU A 85 -13.42 -18.23 -5.17
C GLU A 85 -14.69 -19.02 -4.84
N ILE A 86 -15.50 -19.28 -5.86
CA ILE A 86 -16.73 -20.08 -5.78
C ILE A 86 -16.46 -21.59 -5.84
N ASP A 87 -17.53 -22.39 -5.65
CA ASP A 87 -17.49 -23.84 -5.83
C ASP A 87 -17.19 -24.21 -7.30
N ASP A 88 -16.26 -25.14 -7.54
CA ASP A 88 -15.84 -25.58 -8.88
C ASP A 88 -17.03 -25.94 -9.77
N ARG A 89 -18.07 -26.58 -9.20
CA ARG A 89 -19.26 -26.95 -9.97
C ARG A 89 -19.98 -25.73 -10.49
N LEU A 90 -20.05 -24.66 -9.70
CA LEU A 90 -20.68 -23.41 -10.14
C LEU A 90 -19.84 -22.73 -11.23
N ALA A 91 -18.51 -22.75 -11.10
CA ALA A 91 -17.62 -22.21 -12.13
C ALA A 91 -17.76 -22.96 -13.46
N GLU A 92 -17.73 -24.30 -13.44
CA GLU A 92 -18.00 -25.17 -14.60
C GLU A 92 -19.36 -24.87 -15.23
N SER A 93 -20.39 -24.74 -14.41
CA SER A 93 -21.77 -24.47 -14.86
C SER A 93 -21.91 -23.13 -15.58
N ILE A 94 -21.21 -22.11 -15.10
CA ILE A 94 -21.19 -20.78 -15.73
C ILE A 94 -20.38 -20.83 -17.02
N ALA A 95 -19.22 -21.50 -17.01
CA ALA A 95 -18.37 -21.68 -18.19
C ALA A 95 -19.14 -22.38 -19.33
N ASP A 96 -19.76 -23.52 -19.04
CA ASP A 96 -20.60 -24.26 -20.00
C ASP A 96 -21.69 -23.36 -20.59
N TYR A 97 -22.41 -22.62 -19.73
CA TYR A 97 -23.44 -21.70 -20.19
C TYR A 97 -22.87 -20.60 -21.10
N VAL A 98 -21.71 -20.04 -20.75
CA VAL A 98 -21.06 -18.99 -21.54
C VAL A 98 -20.66 -19.50 -22.92
N ILE A 99 -20.02 -20.67 -22.98
CA ILE A 99 -19.61 -21.33 -24.23
C ILE A 99 -20.82 -21.63 -25.12
N ASP A 100 -21.90 -22.16 -24.53
CA ASP A 100 -23.09 -22.59 -25.27
C ASP A 100 -23.94 -21.42 -25.79
N ASN A 101 -23.91 -20.26 -25.13
CA ASN A 101 -24.88 -19.18 -25.37
C ASN A 101 -24.29 -17.83 -25.81
N PHE A 102 -23.00 -17.57 -25.59
CA PHE A 102 -22.41 -16.26 -25.83
C PHE A 102 -21.26 -16.25 -26.84
N ASN A 103 -20.85 -17.39 -27.38
CA ASN A 103 -19.92 -17.42 -28.49
C ASN A 103 -20.53 -16.78 -29.75
N GLY A 104 -19.75 -15.92 -30.40
CA GLY A 104 -20.15 -15.21 -31.61
C GLY A 104 -20.33 -16.13 -32.81
N ASP A 105 -20.91 -15.62 -33.89
CA ASP A 105 -20.99 -16.37 -35.14
C ASP A 105 -19.56 -16.62 -35.66
N PRO A 106 -19.14 -17.88 -35.91
CA PRO A 106 -17.79 -18.16 -36.42
C PRO A 106 -17.46 -17.50 -37.77
N ARG A 107 -18.47 -16.91 -38.43
CA ARG A 107 -18.34 -16.16 -39.68
C ARG A 107 -17.99 -14.68 -39.47
N ASP A 108 -18.08 -14.17 -38.25
CA ASP A 108 -17.65 -12.81 -37.94
C ASP A 108 -16.12 -12.72 -37.98
N PRO A 109 -15.53 -11.55 -38.27
CA PRO A 109 -14.08 -11.40 -38.41
C PRO A 109 -13.30 -11.62 -37.10
N ASP A 110 -13.97 -11.43 -35.95
CA ASP A 110 -13.39 -11.53 -34.61
C ASP A 110 -14.50 -11.87 -33.58
N PRO A 111 -15.09 -13.09 -33.64
CA PRO A 111 -16.16 -13.46 -32.72
C PRO A 111 -15.59 -13.70 -31.32
N PRO A 112 -16.31 -13.32 -30.24
CA PRO A 112 -15.99 -13.82 -28.90
C PRO A 112 -15.95 -15.35 -28.95
N ALA A 113 -14.82 -15.93 -28.56
CA ALA A 113 -14.58 -17.37 -28.59
C ALA A 113 -14.11 -17.82 -27.20
N TRP A 114 -15.09 -18.21 -26.38
CA TRP A 114 -14.89 -18.89 -25.11
C TRP A 114 -14.82 -20.40 -25.35
N ASP A 115 -13.80 -21.05 -24.82
CA ASP A 115 -13.55 -22.48 -24.93
C ASP A 115 -13.07 -23.04 -23.58
N ALA A 116 -13.36 -24.32 -23.34
CA ALA A 116 -13.00 -25.00 -22.10
C ALA A 116 -11.52 -25.40 -22.03
N PHE A 117 -10.81 -25.42 -23.17
CA PHE A 117 -9.43 -25.86 -23.31
C PHE A 117 -8.45 -24.70 -23.50
N ASP A 118 -8.95 -23.50 -23.79
CA ASP A 118 -8.14 -22.30 -23.92
C ASP A 118 -7.89 -21.64 -22.56
N SER A 119 -6.76 -20.93 -22.48
CA SER A 119 -6.38 -20.07 -21.37
C SER A 119 -6.64 -18.60 -21.71
N TYR A 120 -7.03 -17.82 -20.70
CA TYR A 120 -7.43 -16.43 -20.84
C TYR A 120 -6.55 -15.54 -19.99
N VAL A 121 -6.19 -14.38 -20.55
CA VAL A 121 -5.44 -13.34 -19.87
C VAL A 121 -6.32 -12.13 -19.65
N GLU A 122 -6.19 -11.49 -18.48
CA GLU A 122 -6.80 -10.17 -18.26
C GLU A 122 -6.09 -9.15 -19.15
N VAL A 123 -6.86 -8.46 -19.99
CA VAL A 123 -6.41 -7.31 -20.74
C VAL A 123 -6.71 -6.07 -19.91
N PRO A 124 -5.70 -5.22 -19.63
CA PRO A 124 -5.96 -3.92 -19.04
C PRO A 124 -6.76 -3.07 -20.05
N GLY A 125 -8.08 -3.07 -19.94
CA GLY A 125 -8.95 -2.13 -20.66
C GLY A 125 -8.80 -0.68 -20.16
N PHE A 126 -8.13 -0.53 -19.02
CA PHE A 126 -7.93 0.71 -18.30
C PHE A 126 -6.50 0.77 -17.74
N ASP A 127 -5.74 1.82 -18.06
CA ASP A 127 -4.36 1.99 -17.59
C ASP A 127 -4.34 2.45 -16.12
N VAL A 128 -4.59 1.50 -15.22
CA VAL A 128 -4.56 1.70 -13.76
C VAL A 128 -3.25 2.35 -13.32
N VAL A 129 -2.14 1.96 -13.96
CA VAL A 129 -0.80 2.36 -13.57
C VAL A 129 -0.50 3.80 -13.96
N GLY A 130 -0.84 4.19 -15.20
CA GLY A 130 -0.76 5.56 -15.69
C GLY A 130 -1.70 6.48 -14.91
N HIS A 131 -2.95 6.07 -14.71
CA HIS A 131 -3.91 6.86 -13.91
C HIS A 131 -3.48 7.04 -12.45
N ALA A 132 -2.84 6.03 -11.84
CA ALA A 132 -2.27 6.18 -10.50
C ALA A 132 -1.12 7.19 -10.46
N HIS A 133 -0.31 7.26 -11.53
CA HIS A 133 0.73 8.27 -11.66
C HIS A 133 0.12 9.67 -11.82
N ASP A 134 -0.82 9.84 -12.75
CA ASP A 134 -1.50 11.12 -13.01
C ASP A 134 -2.16 11.66 -11.74
N LEU A 135 -2.86 10.79 -11.00
CA LEU A 135 -3.54 11.14 -9.76
C LEU A 135 -2.56 11.61 -8.67
N TRP A 136 -1.38 10.99 -8.58
CA TRP A 136 -0.33 11.44 -7.67
C TRP A 136 0.23 12.81 -8.08
N GLU A 137 0.48 13.02 -9.37
CA GLU A 137 0.96 14.31 -9.90
C GLU A 137 -0.07 15.43 -9.71
N GLU A 138 -1.37 15.14 -9.84
CA GLU A 138 -2.44 16.06 -9.51
C GLU A 138 -2.43 16.46 -8.04
N TYR A 139 -2.24 15.49 -7.13
CA TYR A 139 -2.06 15.77 -5.70
C TYR A 139 -0.84 16.67 -5.46
N LEU A 140 0.31 16.36 -6.03
CA LEU A 140 1.52 17.19 -5.92
C LEU A 140 1.29 18.61 -6.44
N ARG A 141 0.64 18.76 -7.59
CA ARG A 141 0.30 20.04 -8.20
C ARG A 141 -0.63 20.84 -7.30
N SER A 142 -1.66 20.20 -6.73
CA SER A 142 -2.61 20.84 -5.81
C SER A 142 -1.91 21.47 -4.59
N LEU A 143 -0.85 20.82 -4.09
CA LEU A 143 -0.06 21.32 -2.95
C LEU A 143 0.93 22.42 -3.35
N LYS A 144 1.51 22.32 -4.55
CA LYS A 144 2.51 23.29 -5.06
C LYS A 144 1.86 24.60 -5.50
N SER A 145 0.72 24.55 -6.22
CA SER A 145 0.06 25.73 -6.80
C SER A 145 -1.26 26.15 -6.11
N GLY A 146 -1.83 25.32 -5.23
CA GLY A 146 -3.09 25.61 -4.55
C GLY A 146 -2.96 26.19 -3.15
N SER A 147 -4.09 26.29 -2.44
CA SER A 147 -4.14 26.68 -1.02
C SER A 147 -3.46 25.61 -0.18
N ARG A 148 -2.45 25.96 0.63
CA ARG A 148 -1.67 24.97 1.40
C ARG A 148 -2.34 24.50 2.69
N PHE A 149 -3.02 25.40 3.40
CA PHE A 149 -3.57 25.15 4.74
C PHE A 149 -5.01 24.64 4.73
N PHE A 150 -5.79 25.04 3.73
CA PHE A 150 -7.20 24.67 3.57
C PHE A 150 -7.39 24.14 2.15
N ASN A 151 -6.82 22.96 1.91
CA ASN A 151 -6.86 22.29 0.62
C ASN A 151 -7.87 21.15 0.65
N ASP A 152 -9.11 21.43 0.24
CA ASP A 152 -10.16 20.40 0.22
C ASP A 152 -9.89 19.31 -0.82
N ASP A 153 -9.20 19.64 -1.92
CA ASP A 153 -8.82 18.67 -2.95
C ASP A 153 -7.82 17.65 -2.40
N ALA A 154 -6.75 18.12 -1.76
CA ALA A 154 -5.77 17.26 -1.09
C ALA A 154 -6.42 16.43 0.03
N ARG A 155 -7.33 17.03 0.80
CA ARG A 155 -8.07 16.33 1.85
C ARG A 155 -8.94 15.21 1.28
N LYS A 156 -9.69 15.49 0.21
CA LYS A 156 -10.54 14.50 -0.47
C LYS A 156 -9.70 13.40 -1.09
N PHE A 157 -8.59 13.75 -1.75
CA PHE A 157 -7.65 12.78 -2.31
C PHE A 157 -7.12 11.82 -1.22
N LEU A 158 -6.64 12.35 -0.08
CA LEU A 158 -6.15 11.51 1.01
C LEU A 158 -7.26 10.68 1.67
N ALA A 159 -8.49 11.20 1.71
CA ALA A 159 -9.65 10.44 2.18
C ALA A 159 -9.97 9.26 1.27
N ASP A 160 -9.99 9.46 -0.04
CA ASP A 160 -10.22 8.40 -1.02
C ASP A 160 -9.06 7.39 -1.02
N LEU A 161 -7.82 7.88 -0.93
CA LEU A 161 -6.60 7.05 -0.90
C LEU A 161 -6.55 6.12 0.32
N PHE A 162 -6.92 6.62 1.50
CA PHE A 162 -6.85 5.86 2.74
C PHE A 162 -8.19 5.26 3.18
N TYR A 163 -9.21 5.25 2.32
CA TYR A 163 -10.57 4.91 2.72
C TYR A 163 -10.71 3.52 3.38
N ASP A 164 -10.10 2.47 2.81
CA ASP A 164 -10.16 1.08 3.34
C ASP A 164 -8.78 0.54 3.75
N ILE A 165 -7.83 1.42 4.11
CA ILE A 165 -6.46 0.98 4.41
C ILE A 165 -6.37 0.08 5.64
N ASP A 166 -7.38 0.12 6.53
CA ASP A 166 -7.49 -0.71 7.73
C ASP A 166 -7.96 -2.15 7.44
N GLU A 167 -8.61 -2.38 6.30
CA GLU A 167 -9.01 -3.71 5.84
C GLU A 167 -7.86 -4.49 5.19
N LEU A 168 -6.81 -3.77 4.77
CA LEU A 168 -5.66 -4.35 4.09
C LEU A 168 -4.82 -5.26 4.99
N GLN A 169 -4.45 -6.42 4.44
CA GLN A 169 -3.59 -7.40 5.10
C GLN A 169 -2.48 -7.87 4.15
N THR A 170 -1.40 -8.44 4.68
CA THR A 170 -0.31 -9.04 3.89
C THR A 170 -0.55 -10.52 3.65
N TRP A 171 -0.29 -11.01 2.43
CA TRP A 171 -0.36 -12.44 2.14
C TRP A 171 1.03 -13.03 2.17
N ALA A 172 1.18 -14.15 2.86
CA ALA A 172 2.36 -14.99 2.77
C ALA A 172 1.98 -16.44 3.05
N HIS A 173 2.30 -17.35 2.13
CA HIS A 173 2.07 -18.78 2.32
C HIS A 173 2.67 -19.27 3.64
N GLY A 174 1.83 -19.88 4.48
CA GLY A 174 2.24 -20.47 5.76
C GLY A 174 2.48 -19.49 6.91
N VAL A 175 2.14 -18.19 6.74
CA VAL A 175 2.26 -17.17 7.79
C VAL A 175 0.89 -16.53 8.02
N GLU A 176 0.55 -16.23 9.27
CA GLU A 176 -0.67 -15.48 9.60
C GLU A 176 -0.68 -14.11 8.89
N ASN A 177 -1.82 -13.78 8.30
CA ASN A 177 -2.05 -12.49 7.68
C ASN A 177 -1.81 -11.36 8.68
N ARG A 178 -1.10 -10.32 8.24
CA ARG A 178 -0.80 -9.16 9.09
C ARG A 178 -1.47 -7.94 8.53
N GLN A 179 -2.28 -7.27 9.33
CA GLN A 179 -2.87 -5.99 8.95
C GLN A 179 -1.79 -4.94 8.67
N VAL A 180 -2.06 -4.06 7.71
CA VAL A 180 -1.19 -2.94 7.37
C VAL A 180 -1.17 -1.91 8.50
N ILE A 181 -2.36 -1.52 8.97
CA ILE A 181 -2.50 -0.83 10.26
C ILE A 181 -2.46 -1.86 11.37
N HIS A 182 -1.53 -1.71 12.31
CA HIS A 182 -1.37 -2.66 13.40
C HIS A 182 -0.92 -1.98 14.68
N GLU A 183 -1.13 -2.67 15.80
CA GLU A 183 -0.66 -2.20 17.08
C GLU A 183 0.80 -2.64 17.32
N LEU A 184 1.67 -1.67 17.62
CA LEU A 184 3.02 -1.93 18.09
C LEU A 184 2.96 -2.15 19.61
N PRO A 185 3.38 -3.33 20.12
CA PRO A 185 3.13 -3.70 21.50
C PRO A 185 4.00 -2.90 22.48
N VAL A 186 3.59 -2.87 23.74
CA VAL A 186 4.38 -2.33 24.86
C VAL A 186 5.73 -3.05 24.95
N GLY A 187 6.79 -2.30 25.27
CA GLY A 187 8.13 -2.83 25.43
C GLY A 187 8.89 -3.02 24.11
N THR A 188 8.33 -2.63 22.96
CA THR A 188 9.00 -2.70 21.66
C THR A 188 10.25 -1.81 21.67
N ALA A 189 11.39 -2.39 21.29
CA ALA A 189 12.65 -1.66 21.21
C ALA A 189 12.73 -0.81 19.94
N ILE A 190 13.02 0.48 20.11
CA ILE A 190 13.23 1.45 19.04
C ILE A 190 14.56 2.15 19.31
N TYR A 191 15.42 2.23 18.31
CA TYR A 191 16.71 2.90 18.41
C TYR A 191 16.63 4.27 17.76
N ARG A 192 17.41 5.20 18.29
CA ARG A 192 17.65 6.50 17.65
C ARG A 192 19.10 6.87 17.79
N ALA A 193 19.67 7.39 16.70
CA ALA A 193 21.04 7.83 16.63
C ALA A 193 21.14 9.33 16.32
N ARG A 194 22.26 9.95 16.69
CA ARG A 194 22.66 11.31 16.33
C ARG A 194 24.14 11.37 16.02
N ILE A 195 24.50 12.15 14.99
CA ILE A 195 25.88 12.60 14.80
C ILE A 195 26.25 13.48 16.00
N ALA A 196 27.38 13.17 16.63
CA ALA A 196 27.75 13.77 17.91
C ALA A 196 29.22 14.22 17.92
N GLY A 197 29.45 15.53 17.84
CA GLY A 197 30.73 16.13 18.22
C GLY A 197 30.94 16.13 19.74
N ALA A 198 32.10 16.61 20.20
CA ALA A 198 32.47 16.61 21.62
C ALA A 198 31.40 17.22 22.54
N GLU A 199 30.92 18.43 22.21
CA GLU A 199 29.87 19.10 22.99
C GLU A 199 28.54 18.33 23.02
N THR A 200 28.17 17.69 21.91
CA THR A 200 26.95 16.88 21.84
C THR A 200 27.08 15.62 22.69
N ILE A 201 28.26 15.01 22.73
CA ILE A 201 28.55 13.87 23.60
C ILE A 201 28.42 14.28 25.07
N GLU A 202 28.97 15.42 25.47
CA GLU A 202 28.84 15.93 26.84
C GLU A 202 27.38 16.16 27.24
N ARG A 203 26.58 16.79 26.37
CA ARG A 203 25.13 16.96 26.64
C ARG A 203 24.41 15.62 26.75
N ILE A 204 24.70 14.67 25.87
CA ILE A 204 24.11 13.32 25.90
C ILE A 204 24.51 12.60 27.19
N ALA A 205 25.75 12.75 27.67
CA ALA A 205 26.19 12.15 28.92
C ALA A 205 25.44 12.71 30.14
N LEU A 206 25.08 14.00 30.11
CA LEU A 206 24.31 14.65 31.17
C LEU A 206 22.81 14.32 31.13
N ALA A 207 22.21 14.22 29.93
CA ALA A 207 20.77 14.04 29.77
C ALA A 207 20.42 13.21 28.52
N PRO A 208 20.75 11.90 28.49
CA PRO A 208 20.64 11.08 27.29
C PRO A 208 19.19 10.96 26.80
N GLY A 209 18.25 10.80 27.74
CA GLY A 209 16.82 10.65 27.44
C GLY A 209 16.21 11.88 26.81
N ARG A 210 16.81 13.07 27.01
CA ARG A 210 16.38 14.33 26.38
C ARG A 210 17.09 14.56 25.06
N GLU A 211 18.41 14.46 25.05
CA GLU A 211 19.23 14.79 23.87
C GLU A 211 19.08 13.76 22.75
N LEU A 212 18.79 12.48 23.07
CA LEU A 212 18.51 11.43 22.07
C LEU A 212 17.01 11.27 21.78
N HIS A 213 16.12 12.10 22.33
CA HIS A 213 14.69 12.13 21.98
C HIS A 213 14.42 12.98 20.74
N ALA A 214 13.13 13.14 20.39
CA ALA A 214 12.64 14.14 19.45
C ALA A 214 13.14 15.53 19.84
N ALA A 215 13.64 16.26 18.83
CA ALA A 215 14.12 17.61 19.03
C ALA A 215 12.96 18.48 19.55
N PRO A 216 13.24 19.41 20.47
CA PRO A 216 12.22 20.35 20.90
C PRO A 216 11.78 21.25 19.72
N PRO A 217 10.58 21.86 19.79
CA PRO A 217 10.02 22.64 18.68
C PRO A 217 10.95 23.72 18.13
N ASP A 218 11.71 24.40 18.99
CA ASP A 218 12.67 25.45 18.63
C ASP A 218 13.92 24.95 17.89
N ARG A 219 14.20 23.64 17.95
CA ARG A 219 15.36 22.99 17.30
C ARG A 219 14.92 21.91 16.30
N CYS A 220 13.64 21.87 15.94
CA CYS A 220 13.08 20.86 15.05
C CYS A 220 13.15 21.33 13.59
N ASN A 221 14.05 20.71 12.83
CA ASN A 221 14.14 20.90 11.39
C ASN A 221 13.01 20.15 10.67
N PRO A 222 12.63 20.60 9.45
CA PRO A 222 11.71 19.85 8.62
C PRO A 222 12.31 18.49 8.23
N GLY A 223 11.47 17.46 8.22
CA GLY A 223 11.76 16.14 7.70
C GLY A 223 10.66 15.67 6.76
N ARG A 224 10.78 14.44 6.24
CA ARG A 224 9.78 13.84 5.33
C ARG A 224 8.38 13.82 5.95
N MET A 225 8.29 13.53 7.24
CA MET A 225 7.01 13.32 7.92
C MET A 225 6.64 14.46 8.88
N ASN A 226 7.38 15.57 8.86
CA ASN A 226 7.12 16.69 9.76
C ASN A 226 7.60 18.02 9.19
N VAL A 227 6.80 19.07 9.39
CA VAL A 227 7.20 20.45 9.11
C VAL A 227 8.16 20.96 10.19
N GLU A 228 8.85 22.07 9.89
CA GLU A 228 9.65 22.79 10.88
C GLU A 228 8.79 23.13 12.11
N ARG A 229 9.39 23.06 13.31
CA ARG A 229 8.73 23.30 14.61
C ARG A 229 7.59 22.36 14.98
N THR A 230 7.29 21.33 14.19
CA THR A 230 6.40 20.23 14.56
C THR A 230 7.25 18.98 14.77
N PRO A 231 7.62 18.62 16.00
CA PRO A 231 8.53 17.51 16.21
C PRO A 231 7.94 16.16 15.86
N ALA A 232 8.81 15.29 15.36
CA ALA A 232 8.55 13.86 15.21
C ALA A 232 9.73 13.06 15.75
N PHE A 233 9.47 11.84 16.18
CA PHE A 233 10.52 10.92 16.60
C PHE A 233 10.89 10.01 15.43
N TYR A 234 12.11 10.16 14.89
CA TYR A 234 12.65 9.25 13.88
C TYR A 234 13.57 8.23 14.55
N GLY A 235 13.38 6.96 14.23
CA GLY A 235 14.22 5.86 14.71
C GLY A 235 14.17 4.65 13.79
N SER A 236 14.77 3.55 14.26
CA SER A 236 14.78 2.26 13.55
C SER A 236 14.67 1.11 14.54
N PHE A 237 14.36 -0.10 14.05
CA PHE A 237 14.24 -1.28 14.90
C PHE A 237 15.58 -1.93 15.27
N ASP A 238 16.67 -1.46 14.68
CA ASP A 238 18.03 -1.87 14.99
C ASP A 238 19.03 -0.70 14.92
N PRO A 239 20.17 -0.77 15.63
CA PRO A 239 21.18 0.29 15.62
C PRO A 239 21.85 0.50 14.26
N GLN A 240 22.02 -0.55 13.45
CA GLN A 240 22.75 -0.47 12.18
C GLN A 240 21.97 0.39 11.19
N THR A 241 20.66 0.18 11.09
CA THR A 241 19.77 1.04 10.30
C THR A 241 19.79 2.48 10.78
N CYS A 242 19.73 2.74 12.10
CA CYS A 242 19.80 4.11 12.61
C CYS A 242 21.06 4.85 12.16
N VAL A 243 22.20 4.18 12.18
CA VAL A 243 23.48 4.75 11.78
C VAL A 243 23.53 4.96 10.26
N ALA A 244 23.01 4.00 9.49
CA ALA A 244 22.96 4.09 8.03
C ALA A 244 22.10 5.28 7.55
N GLU A 245 20.96 5.54 8.19
CA GLU A 245 20.07 6.67 7.85
C GLU A 245 20.73 8.04 8.09
N LEU A 246 21.66 8.16 9.04
CA LEU A 246 22.38 9.40 9.31
C LEU A 246 23.39 9.77 8.22
N ARG A 247 23.79 8.81 7.37
CA ARG A 247 24.84 8.97 6.35
C ARG A 247 26.10 9.68 6.87
N PRO A 248 26.67 9.23 8.00
CA PRO A 248 27.78 9.93 8.63
C PRO A 248 29.06 9.86 7.77
N ALA A 249 29.85 10.92 7.78
CA ALA A 249 31.17 10.92 7.16
C ALA A 249 32.16 10.03 7.95
N LEU A 250 33.22 9.58 7.29
CA LEU A 250 34.32 8.84 7.94
C LEU A 250 34.85 9.60 9.16
N SER A 251 35.24 8.86 10.20
CA SER A 251 35.75 9.38 11.48
C SER A 251 34.76 10.23 12.29
N THR A 252 33.50 10.36 11.85
CA THR A 252 32.46 11.03 12.64
C THR A 252 31.99 10.10 13.74
N LYS A 253 31.79 10.65 14.95
CA LYS A 253 31.19 9.92 16.07
C LYS A 253 29.67 9.96 15.98
N VAL A 254 29.05 8.82 16.24
CA VAL A 254 27.60 8.64 16.31
C VAL A 254 27.25 8.12 17.69
N CYS A 255 26.28 8.76 18.35
CA CYS A 255 25.69 8.28 19.59
C CYS A 255 24.32 7.70 19.30
N TYR A 256 24.00 6.53 19.85
CA TYR A 256 22.66 5.97 19.78
C TYR A 256 22.20 5.46 21.14
N ALA A 257 20.89 5.34 21.31
CA ALA A 257 20.29 4.68 22.46
C ALA A 257 19.02 3.93 22.07
N GLN A 258 18.63 3.02 22.96
CA GLN A 258 17.40 2.26 22.84
C GLN A 258 16.30 2.92 23.68
N PHE A 259 15.13 3.04 23.09
CA PHE A 259 13.87 3.39 23.74
C PHE A 259 12.94 2.18 23.73
N ARG A 260 12.03 2.10 24.70
CA ARG A 260 10.94 1.12 24.72
C ARG A 260 9.60 1.83 24.73
N THR A 261 8.65 1.25 23.99
CA THR A 261 7.27 1.73 24.00
C THR A 261 6.63 1.51 25.38
N THR A 262 5.97 2.52 25.93
CA THR A 262 5.33 2.45 27.27
C THR A 262 3.84 2.13 27.20
N ARG A 263 3.25 2.27 26.01
CA ARG A 263 1.87 1.91 25.68
C ARG A 263 1.82 1.33 24.26
N PRO A 264 0.74 0.65 23.88
CA PRO A 264 0.57 0.26 22.50
C PRO A 264 0.43 1.49 21.57
N LEU A 265 0.93 1.36 20.34
CA LEU A 265 0.92 2.43 19.33
C LEU A 265 0.25 1.96 18.04
N CYS A 266 -0.69 2.73 17.51
CA CYS A 266 -1.33 2.44 16.22
C CYS A 266 -0.40 2.83 15.07
N MET A 267 0.16 1.85 14.34
CA MET A 267 1.17 2.09 13.32
C MET A 267 0.69 1.71 11.93
N LEU A 268 0.94 2.56 10.94
CA LEU A 268 0.80 2.21 9.53
C LEU A 268 2.13 1.68 8.97
N ASP A 269 2.13 0.45 8.46
CA ASP A 269 3.34 -0.20 7.92
C ASP A 269 3.37 -0.20 6.39
N PHE A 270 4.15 0.70 5.79
CA PHE A 270 4.29 0.81 4.35
C PHE A 270 4.95 -0.42 3.70
N ALA A 271 5.82 -1.14 4.43
CA ALA A 271 6.42 -2.36 3.91
C ALA A 271 5.38 -3.50 3.84
N ARG A 272 4.37 -3.48 4.71
CA ARG A 272 3.19 -4.36 4.59
C ARG A 272 2.25 -3.90 3.49
N LEU A 273 2.04 -2.59 3.35
CA LEU A 273 1.17 -2.02 2.32
C LEU A 273 1.60 -2.43 0.91
N GLU A 274 2.90 -2.40 0.62
CA GLU A 274 3.46 -2.84 -0.66
C GLU A 274 3.12 -4.30 -1.01
N ARG A 275 3.01 -5.15 0.02
CA ARG A 275 2.70 -6.59 -0.08
C ARG A 275 1.26 -6.90 0.30
N SER A 276 0.43 -5.87 0.40
CA SER A 276 -0.95 -6.04 0.81
C SER A 276 -1.79 -6.59 -0.34
N TYR A 277 -2.80 -7.34 0.05
CA TYR A 277 -3.84 -7.92 -0.77
C TYR A 277 -5.16 -7.72 0.00
N ASN A 278 -6.27 -8.22 -0.55
CA ASN A 278 -7.58 -8.21 0.12
C ASN A 278 -8.36 -6.88 0.04
N VAL A 279 -8.09 -6.01 -0.93
CA VAL A 279 -9.19 -5.14 -1.41
C VAL A 279 -10.11 -6.07 -2.18
N LYS A 280 -11.29 -6.36 -1.64
CA LYS A 280 -12.34 -7.07 -2.36
C LYS A 280 -12.92 -6.15 -3.43
N LEU A 281 -12.16 -5.90 -4.48
CA LEU A 281 -12.66 -5.22 -5.67
C LEU A 281 -13.58 -6.20 -6.39
N SER A 282 -14.81 -5.77 -6.61
CA SER A 282 -15.77 -6.49 -7.44
C SER A 282 -15.78 -5.86 -8.82
N PHE A 283 -15.63 -6.65 -9.88
CA PHE A 283 -15.83 -6.15 -11.25
C PHE A 283 -17.23 -5.57 -11.48
N PHE A 284 -18.17 -5.83 -10.59
CA PHE A 284 -19.56 -5.37 -10.68
C PHE A 284 -19.82 -4.06 -9.92
N GLN A 285 -18.84 -3.51 -9.19
CA GLN A 285 -19.01 -2.24 -8.48
C GLN A 285 -18.81 -1.03 -9.41
N ASP A 286 -19.65 0.00 -9.25
CA ASP A 286 -19.61 1.20 -10.11
C ASP A 286 -18.29 1.98 -10.06
N ASP A 287 -17.51 1.85 -8.97
CA ASP A 287 -16.26 2.58 -8.76
C ASP A 287 -15.00 1.71 -8.91
N PHE A 288 -15.10 0.55 -9.57
CA PHE A 288 -14.01 -0.42 -9.71
C PHE A 288 -12.69 0.23 -10.17
N ASP A 289 -12.71 0.91 -11.32
CA ASP A 289 -11.50 1.54 -11.89
C ASP A 289 -10.89 2.56 -10.95
N LYS A 290 -11.72 3.41 -10.34
CA LYS A 290 -11.28 4.40 -9.36
C LYS A 290 -10.58 3.72 -8.19
N ARG A 291 -11.18 2.66 -7.63
CA ARG A 291 -10.63 1.92 -6.49
C ARG A 291 -9.35 1.15 -6.87
N ALA A 292 -9.29 0.59 -8.07
CA ALA A 292 -8.10 -0.06 -8.60
C ALA A 292 -6.92 0.94 -8.71
N VAL A 293 -7.17 2.17 -9.19
CA VAL A 293 -6.17 3.25 -9.25
C VAL A 293 -5.64 3.60 -7.86
N PHE A 294 -6.52 3.82 -6.90
CA PHE A 294 -6.10 4.13 -5.53
C PHE A 294 -5.32 2.98 -4.90
N PHE A 295 -5.71 1.72 -5.13
CA PHE A 295 -4.97 0.56 -4.63
C PHE A 295 -3.58 0.45 -5.26
N ALA A 296 -3.47 0.65 -6.58
CA ALA A 296 -2.17 0.69 -7.26
C ALA A 296 -1.28 1.81 -6.73
N LEU A 297 -1.85 2.99 -6.47
CA LEU A 297 -1.14 4.12 -5.88
C LEU A 297 -0.69 3.82 -4.44
N LEU A 298 -1.55 3.22 -3.60
CA LEU A 298 -1.19 2.79 -2.25
C LEU A 298 0.03 1.84 -2.25
N ARG A 299 0.05 0.87 -3.15
CA ARG A 299 1.19 -0.07 -3.27
C ARG A 299 2.47 0.61 -3.70
N ARG A 300 2.37 1.66 -4.53
CA ARG A 300 3.51 2.49 -4.97
C ARG A 300 3.93 3.54 -3.93
N LEU A 301 3.06 3.88 -3.00
CA LEU A 301 3.28 4.93 -2.01
C LEU A 301 4.56 4.71 -1.21
N HIS A 302 4.89 3.45 -0.86
CA HIS A 302 6.14 3.12 -0.18
C HIS A 302 7.38 3.57 -0.96
N THR A 303 7.42 3.32 -2.27
CA THR A 303 8.50 3.75 -3.16
C THR A 303 8.53 5.27 -3.31
N LEU A 304 7.36 5.90 -3.47
CA LEU A 304 7.24 7.35 -3.63
C LEU A 304 7.76 8.10 -2.39
N ILE A 305 7.41 7.65 -1.18
CA ILE A 305 7.87 8.29 0.06
C ILE A 305 9.35 8.01 0.37
N GLN A 306 9.92 6.94 -0.19
CA GLN A 306 11.33 6.58 -0.03
C GLN A 306 12.25 7.31 -1.01
N ALA A 307 11.71 7.92 -2.08
CA ALA A 307 12.49 8.61 -3.10
C ALA A 307 13.49 9.61 -2.48
N PRO A 308 14.78 9.59 -2.89
CA PRO A 308 15.78 10.47 -2.29
C PRO A 308 15.48 11.94 -2.63
N VAL A 309 15.38 12.78 -1.60
CA VAL A 309 15.29 14.25 -1.76
C VAL A 309 16.68 14.83 -1.59
N ARG A 310 17.10 15.70 -2.51
CA ARG A 310 18.42 16.34 -2.44
C ARG A 310 18.42 17.45 -1.39
N PRO A 311 19.56 17.70 -0.71
CA PRO A 311 19.70 18.89 0.13
C PRO A 311 19.38 20.16 -0.66
N GLY A 312 18.51 21.03 -0.13
CA GLY A 312 17.99 22.21 -0.82
C GLY A 312 16.65 22.02 -1.56
N GLU A 313 16.18 20.77 -1.70
CA GLU A 313 14.89 20.41 -2.29
C GLU A 313 13.86 20.01 -1.23
N GLU A 314 13.97 20.52 0.00
CA GLU A 314 13.10 20.14 1.12
C GLU A 314 11.61 20.48 0.87
N HIS A 315 11.30 21.31 -0.11
CA HIS A 315 9.94 21.57 -0.56
C HIS A 315 9.24 20.31 -1.10
N GLU A 316 9.98 19.29 -1.55
CA GLU A 316 9.43 17.99 -1.93
C GLU A 316 8.90 17.18 -0.74
N TYR A 317 9.23 17.57 0.51
CA TYR A 317 8.63 16.99 1.71
C TYR A 317 7.17 17.41 1.92
N LEU A 318 6.69 18.45 1.23
CA LEU A 318 5.34 18.97 1.46
C LEU A 318 4.27 17.87 1.33
N ALA A 319 4.37 17.03 0.30
CA ALA A 319 3.43 15.95 0.05
C ALA A 319 3.39 14.90 1.17
N THR A 320 4.56 14.55 1.70
CA THR A 320 4.71 13.55 2.76
C THR A 320 4.38 14.11 4.15
N GLN A 321 4.60 15.42 4.36
CA GLN A 321 4.20 16.14 5.57
C GLN A 321 2.67 16.26 5.68
N VAL A 322 1.99 16.66 4.59
CA VAL A 322 0.52 16.75 4.56
C VAL A 322 -0.11 15.37 4.78
N LEU A 323 0.46 14.33 4.16
CA LEU A 323 0.03 12.94 4.37
C LEU A 323 0.20 12.51 5.84
N ALA A 324 1.35 12.80 6.46
CA ALA A 324 1.61 12.49 7.86
C ALA A 324 0.62 13.21 8.80
N GLU A 325 0.34 14.49 8.54
CA GLU A 325 -0.63 15.28 9.30
C GLU A 325 -2.05 14.74 9.15
N TYR A 326 -2.45 14.35 7.94
CA TYR A 326 -3.75 13.72 7.67
C TYR A 326 -3.92 12.42 8.47
N LEU A 327 -2.93 11.53 8.45
CA LEU A 327 -2.95 10.27 9.20
C LEU A 327 -2.99 10.49 10.72
N ALA A 328 -2.29 11.51 11.21
CA ALA A 328 -2.24 11.84 12.64
C ALA A 328 -3.52 12.49 13.19
N THR A 329 -4.25 13.25 12.35
CA THR A 329 -5.32 14.15 12.83
C THR A 329 -6.70 13.82 12.27
N VAL A 330 -6.80 13.46 10.99
CA VAL A 330 -8.06 13.28 10.25
C VAL A 330 -8.45 11.81 10.16
N HIS A 331 -7.54 10.94 9.74
CA HIS A 331 -7.81 9.52 9.53
C HIS A 331 -8.38 8.81 10.77
N ARG A 332 -9.21 7.79 10.56
CA ARG A 332 -9.80 6.95 11.61
C ARG A 332 -9.62 5.47 11.23
N PRO A 333 -9.03 4.63 12.10
CA PRO A 333 -8.44 4.97 13.41
C PRO A 333 -7.25 5.95 13.27
N ARG A 334 -6.99 6.74 14.32
CA ARG A 334 -5.82 7.64 14.31
C ARG A 334 -4.55 6.83 14.28
N VAL A 335 -3.61 7.25 13.45
CA VAL A 335 -2.29 6.62 13.33
C VAL A 335 -1.30 7.40 14.21
N ASP A 336 -0.59 6.71 15.08
CA ASP A 336 0.42 7.26 15.99
C ASP A 336 1.78 7.44 15.29
N GLY A 337 2.02 6.69 14.20
CA GLY A 337 3.24 6.77 13.43
C GLY A 337 3.30 5.82 12.24
N LEU A 338 4.43 5.85 11.54
CA LEU A 338 4.68 5.10 10.31
C LEU A 338 5.85 4.13 10.49
N VAL A 339 5.77 2.96 9.86
CA VAL A 339 6.89 2.02 9.67
C VAL A 339 7.16 1.89 8.18
N PHE A 340 8.42 1.91 7.78
CA PHE A 340 8.83 1.76 6.37
C PHE A 340 10.20 1.09 6.27
N GLY A 341 10.50 0.51 5.11
CA GLY A 341 11.80 -0.11 4.86
C GLY A 341 12.93 0.94 4.81
N SER A 342 14.14 0.53 5.17
CA SER A 342 15.33 1.37 4.95
C SER A 342 15.86 1.16 3.53
N VAL A 343 16.10 2.27 2.82
CA VAL A 343 16.83 2.27 1.55
C VAL A 343 18.34 2.12 1.78
N GLN A 344 18.83 2.53 2.96
CA GLN A 344 20.26 2.53 3.30
C GLN A 344 20.74 1.19 3.86
N HIS A 345 19.85 0.41 4.47
CA HIS A 345 20.18 -0.90 5.06
C HIS A 345 19.14 -1.94 4.62
N ALA A 346 19.55 -2.88 3.75
CA ALA A 346 18.68 -3.95 3.26
C ALA A 346 18.13 -4.79 4.42
N GLY A 347 16.81 -4.97 4.47
CA GLY A 347 16.12 -5.65 5.57
C GLY A 347 15.92 -4.79 6.83
N GLY A 348 16.56 -3.62 6.90
CA GLY A 348 16.37 -2.63 7.94
C GLY A 348 14.99 -1.99 7.89
N ARG A 349 14.46 -1.61 9.05
CA ARG A 349 13.15 -0.95 9.17
C ARG A 349 13.25 0.31 10.02
N ASN A 350 12.65 1.37 9.50
CA ASN A 350 12.54 2.66 10.15
C ASN A 350 11.15 2.85 10.75
N ILE A 351 11.09 3.74 11.72
CA ILE A 351 9.87 4.15 12.39
C ILE A 351 9.87 5.66 12.58
N VAL A 352 8.70 6.27 12.36
CA VAL A 352 8.43 7.66 12.73
C VAL A 352 7.23 7.71 13.65
N LEU A 353 7.35 8.33 14.81
CA LEU A 353 6.21 8.69 15.65
C LEU A 353 5.85 10.16 15.46
N PHE A 354 4.58 10.43 15.25
CA PHE A 354 4.09 11.78 15.00
C PHE A 354 4.13 12.64 16.27
N GLY A 355 4.26 13.96 16.11
CA GLY A 355 4.32 14.89 17.24
C GLY A 355 3.09 14.84 18.15
N SER A 356 1.93 14.51 17.58
CA SER A 356 0.66 14.38 18.31
C SER A 356 0.73 13.36 19.45
N VAL A 357 1.61 12.35 19.35
CA VAL A 357 1.75 11.32 20.39
C VAL A 357 2.82 11.64 21.43
N LEU A 358 3.70 12.61 21.17
CA LEU A 358 4.79 12.96 22.08
C LEU A 358 4.32 13.83 23.26
N GLY A 359 3.14 14.46 23.14
CA GLY A 359 2.64 15.44 24.11
C GLY A 359 3.26 16.81 23.94
N LYS A 360 3.27 17.63 25.00
CA LYS A 360 3.89 18.95 25.00
C LYS A 360 5.35 18.85 25.39
N PHE A 361 6.20 19.68 24.78
CA PHE A 361 7.58 19.84 25.24
C PHE A 361 7.67 20.88 26.35
N LEU A 362 8.25 20.51 27.48
CA LEU A 362 8.55 21.40 28.60
C LEU A 362 10.07 21.45 28.81
N SER A 363 10.68 22.63 28.76
CA SER A 363 12.14 22.81 28.76
C SER A 363 12.87 22.11 29.92
N GLY A 364 12.21 21.96 31.08
CA GLY A 364 12.75 21.27 32.26
C GLY A 364 12.48 19.76 32.31
N ASN A 365 11.37 19.29 31.74
CA ASN A 365 10.86 17.93 31.94
C ASN A 365 10.91 17.07 30.67
N GLY A 366 11.18 17.67 29.51
CA GLY A 366 11.08 17.01 28.22
C GLY A 366 9.64 16.87 27.75
N TRP A 367 9.33 15.76 27.09
CA TRP A 367 8.03 15.46 26.50
C TRP A 367 7.06 14.91 27.55
N THR A 368 5.86 15.50 27.70
CA THR A 368 4.92 15.17 28.77
C THR A 368 4.26 13.80 28.63
N ASP A 369 3.96 13.38 27.41
CA ASP A 369 3.14 12.19 27.14
C ASP A 369 3.87 11.21 26.23
N SER A 370 5.20 11.28 26.19
CA SER A 370 5.98 10.48 25.27
C SER A 370 5.73 9.00 25.50
N PRO A 371 5.38 8.23 24.45
CA PRO A 371 5.20 6.80 24.55
C PRO A 371 6.53 6.05 24.57
N LEU A 372 7.65 6.75 24.78
CA LEU A 372 9.01 6.22 24.68
C LEU A 372 9.76 6.48 25.97
N GLU A 373 10.25 5.39 26.57
CA GLU A 373 11.14 5.44 27.73
C GLU A 373 12.54 5.00 27.33
N LEU A 374 13.55 5.80 27.69
CA LEU A 374 14.94 5.44 27.45
C LEU A 374 15.28 4.17 28.24
N THR A 375 15.81 3.14 27.57
CA THR A 375 16.34 1.96 28.25
C THR A 375 17.63 2.35 28.99
N PRO A 376 17.71 2.15 30.32
CA PRO A 376 18.93 2.43 31.09
C PRO A 376 20.15 1.73 30.50
N ASP A 377 21.31 2.38 30.59
CA ASP A 377 22.61 1.85 30.14
C ASP A 377 22.66 1.41 28.66
N SER A 378 21.72 1.85 27.82
CA SER A 378 21.67 1.54 26.39
C SER A 378 22.45 2.51 25.50
N VAL A 379 22.91 3.64 26.06
CA VAL A 379 23.63 4.67 25.31
C VAL A 379 24.97 4.12 24.86
N ARG A 380 25.27 4.24 23.57
CA ARG A 380 26.53 3.80 22.97
C ARG A 380 27.08 4.90 22.08
N ILE A 381 28.40 4.96 22.00
CA ILE A 381 29.15 5.83 21.08
C ILE A 381 29.94 4.93 20.14
N MET A 382 29.91 5.24 18.85
CA MET A 382 30.72 4.57 17.85
C MET A 382 31.34 5.58 16.88
N SER A 383 32.41 5.16 16.22
CA SER A 383 33.07 5.92 15.16
C SER A 383 32.88 5.20 13.83
N VAL A 384 32.67 5.96 12.76
CA VAL A 384 32.48 5.40 11.41
C VAL A 384 33.85 5.14 10.79
N GLU A 385 34.17 3.88 10.55
CA GLU A 385 35.46 3.47 10.00
C GLU A 385 35.47 3.35 8.46
N LYS A 386 34.34 2.96 7.86
CA LYS A 386 34.22 2.73 6.41
C LYS A 386 32.80 3.05 5.92
N VAL A 387 32.70 3.55 4.69
CA VAL A 387 31.45 3.72 3.93
C VAL A 387 31.57 2.95 2.63
N GLU A 388 30.56 2.15 2.29
CA GLU A 388 30.49 1.41 1.02
C GLU A 388 29.51 2.09 0.07
N TYR A 389 29.92 2.28 -1.18
CA TYR A 389 29.11 2.90 -2.21
C TYR A 389 28.74 1.86 -3.28
N LYS A 390 27.49 1.93 -3.75
CA LYS A 390 27.02 1.19 -4.92
C LYS A 390 26.60 2.19 -5.99
N THR A 391 27.20 2.10 -7.16
CA THR A 391 26.85 2.95 -8.32
C THR A 391 26.04 2.14 -9.32
N THR A 392 25.17 2.81 -10.06
CA THR A 392 24.56 2.24 -11.26
C THR A 392 25.61 2.08 -12.37
N GLU A 393 25.30 1.31 -13.40
CA GLU A 393 26.17 1.23 -14.58
C GLU A 393 26.33 2.62 -15.22
N PRO A 394 27.55 3.00 -15.62
CA PRO A 394 27.79 4.27 -16.26
C PRO A 394 27.10 4.30 -17.63
N LEU A 395 26.13 5.20 -17.79
CA LEU A 395 25.51 5.44 -19.08
C LEU A 395 26.49 6.21 -19.99
N PRO A 396 26.61 5.84 -21.28
CA PRO A 396 27.36 6.65 -22.23
C PRO A 396 26.77 8.06 -22.31
N LEU A 397 27.61 9.09 -22.24
CA LEU A 397 27.17 10.50 -22.32
C LEU A 397 26.33 10.78 -23.59
N GLY A 398 26.61 10.12 -24.71
CA GLY A 398 25.85 10.27 -25.95
C GLY A 398 24.41 9.74 -25.90
N SER A 399 24.07 8.87 -24.95
CA SER A 399 22.69 8.38 -24.75
C SER A 399 21.88 9.26 -23.81
N VAL A 400 22.53 10.08 -22.97
CA VAL A 400 21.84 11.00 -22.04
C VAL A 400 21.14 12.13 -22.80
N CYS A 401 21.71 12.62 -23.91
CA CYS A 401 21.07 13.64 -24.74
C CYS A 401 19.80 13.18 -25.49
N ARG A 402 19.49 11.87 -25.52
CA ARG A 402 18.22 11.38 -26.08
C ARG A 402 17.17 11.09 -25.02
N GLN A 403 17.55 10.99 -23.74
CA GLN A 403 16.59 10.76 -22.66
C GLN A 403 15.88 12.03 -22.22
N SER A 404 16.45 13.22 -22.44
CA SER A 404 15.75 14.49 -22.20
C SER A 404 14.57 14.74 -23.16
N GLU A 405 14.46 13.99 -24.27
CA GLU A 405 13.28 13.99 -25.14
C GLU A 405 12.26 12.89 -24.78
N PHE A 406 12.64 11.91 -23.94
CA PHE A 406 11.75 10.82 -23.51
C PHE A 406 11.10 11.09 -22.13
N GLU A 407 11.73 11.84 -21.23
CA GLU A 407 11.14 12.24 -19.92
C GLU A 407 10.03 13.30 -20.04
N GLN A 408 9.69 13.76 -21.26
CA GLN A 408 8.50 14.58 -21.53
C GLN A 408 7.32 13.78 -22.11
N ASN A 409 7.46 12.46 -22.28
CA ASN A 409 6.48 11.66 -23.02
C ASN A 409 6.32 10.20 -22.54
N THR A 410 6.47 9.92 -21.24
CA THR A 410 6.03 8.66 -20.61
C THR A 410 5.64 8.86 -19.17
#